data_AF-A0A418N1U1-F1
#
_entry.id   AF-A0A418N1U1-F1
#
_cell.length_a   1.000
_cell.length_b   1.000
_cell.length_c   1.000
_cell.angle_alpha   90.00
_cell.angle_beta   90.00
_cell.angle_gamma   90.00
#
_symmetry.space_group_name_H-M   'P 1'
#
loop_
_entity.id
_entity.type
_entity.pdbx_description
1 polymer ?
#
loop_
_entity_poly.entity_id
_entity_poly.type
_entity_poly.pdbx_seq_one_letter_code
_entity_poly.pdbx_strand_id
1 'polypeptide(L)'
;MAEPTPFAAGREADLYALDGDRVLRRYRDGGDVTVESGFMAHLHAAGFPVPRVHHAAGPDLVMRRVPGPTLRQPLAAAAGELMRAYLRAIRGHAEPLVAGVAAIRGTNPTLGRAEHALLPAATALVTAAR
;
A
#
# COMPACT_ATOMS: atom_id res chain seq x y z
N MET A 1 -9.27 -24.78 30.18
CA MET A 1 -8.18 -23.88 29.76
C MET A 1 -8.79 -22.50 29.58
N ALA A 2 -8.21 -21.46 30.18
CA ALA A 2 -8.64 -20.09 29.90
C ALA A 2 -8.43 -19.79 28.42
N GLU A 3 -9.39 -19.12 27.78
CA GLU A 3 -9.19 -18.67 26.40
C GLU A 3 -8.05 -17.65 26.36
N PRO A 4 -7.16 -17.73 25.35
CA PRO A 4 -6.07 -16.78 25.21
C PRO A 4 -6.64 -15.36 25.08
N THR A 5 -6.06 -14.39 25.77
CA THR A 5 -6.50 -12.98 25.70
C THR A 5 -5.88 -12.30 24.48
N PRO A 6 -6.65 -11.55 23.66
CA PRO A 6 -6.08 -10.82 22.54
C PRO A 6 -5.20 -9.67 23.04
N PHE A 7 -4.06 -9.44 22.37
CA PHE A 7 -3.18 -8.30 22.68
C PHE A 7 -3.56 -7.03 21.92
N ALA A 8 -4.38 -7.17 20.87
CA ALA A 8 -4.96 -6.07 20.11
C ALA A 8 -6.32 -6.48 19.54
N ALA A 9 -7.24 -5.54 19.46
CA ALA A 9 -8.58 -5.74 18.93
C ALA A 9 -8.89 -4.67 17.88
N GLY A 10 -9.38 -5.12 16.72
CA GLY A 10 -9.89 -4.25 15.66
C GLY A 10 -11.42 -4.16 15.69
N ARG A 11 -11.99 -3.58 14.64
CA ARG A 11 -13.45 -3.51 14.45
C ARG A 11 -14.07 -4.87 14.12
N GLU A 12 -13.34 -5.75 13.45
CA GLU A 12 -13.87 -7.03 12.93
C GLU A 12 -13.12 -8.26 13.45
N ALA A 13 -11.86 -8.09 13.90
CA ALA A 13 -11.00 -9.20 14.26
C ALA A 13 -10.17 -8.88 15.49
N ASP A 14 -9.83 -9.94 16.23
CA ASP A 14 -8.93 -9.90 17.38
C ASP A 14 -7.58 -10.56 17.03
N LEU A 15 -6.51 -10.04 17.61
CA LEU A 15 -5.14 -10.53 17.40
C LEU A 15 -4.59 -11.19 18.65
N TYR A 16 -4.07 -12.40 18.47
CA TYR A 16 -3.47 -13.24 19.51
C TYR A 16 -2.01 -13.50 19.16
N ALA A 17 -1.12 -13.38 20.14
CA ALA A 17 0.27 -13.77 19.95
C ALA A 17 0.36 -15.30 20.06
N LEU A 18 0.95 -15.95 19.04
CA LEU A 18 1.23 -17.39 19.09
C LEU A 18 2.65 -17.64 19.60
N ASP A 19 3.61 -16.87 19.09
CA ASP A 19 5.01 -16.85 19.48
C ASP A 19 5.63 -15.47 19.18
N GLY A 20 6.96 -15.35 19.21
CA GLY A 20 7.66 -14.08 18.95
C GLY A 20 7.51 -13.55 17.52
N ASP A 21 7.24 -14.45 16.55
CA ASP A 21 7.26 -14.15 15.12
C ASP A 21 5.90 -14.31 14.44
N ARG A 22 4.91 -14.89 15.12
CA ARG A 22 3.60 -15.23 14.56
C ARG A 22 2.45 -14.74 15.42
N VAL A 23 1.41 -14.31 14.73
CA VAL A 23 0.13 -13.91 15.32
C VAL A 23 -0.99 -14.67 14.64
N LEU A 24 -2.04 -14.95 15.41
CA LEU A 24 -3.35 -15.35 14.91
C LEU A 24 -4.23 -14.10 14.81
N ARG A 25 -4.84 -13.91 13.64
CA ARG A 25 -5.98 -13.00 13.45
C ARG A 25 -7.25 -13.84 13.35
N ARG A 26 -8.21 -13.59 14.22
CA ARG A 26 -9.51 -14.27 14.24
C ARG A 26 -10.64 -13.28 14.00
N TYR A 27 -11.43 -13.50 12.97
CA TYR A 27 -12.64 -12.70 12.70
C TYR A 27 -13.79 -13.11 13.61
N ARG A 28 -14.46 -12.11 14.23
CA ARG A 28 -15.54 -12.35 15.20
C ARG A 28 -16.82 -12.85 14.56
N ASP A 29 -17.13 -12.36 13.37
CA ASP A 29 -18.36 -12.72 12.64
C ASP A 29 -18.25 -14.11 11.98
N GLY A 30 -17.10 -14.78 12.12
CA GLY A 30 -16.80 -16.02 11.41
C GLY A 30 -16.43 -15.77 9.94
N GLY A 31 -16.45 -16.83 9.13
CA GLY A 31 -16.15 -16.78 7.69
C GLY A 31 -14.91 -17.57 7.31
N ASP A 32 -14.69 -17.73 6.00
CA ASP A 32 -13.51 -18.41 5.46
C ASP A 32 -12.47 -17.38 4.97
N VAL A 33 -11.32 -17.36 5.64
CA VAL A 33 -10.20 -16.47 5.32
C VAL A 33 -9.31 -16.98 4.17
N THR A 34 -9.64 -18.10 3.52
CA THR A 34 -8.83 -18.65 2.42
C THR A 34 -8.71 -17.67 1.25
N VAL A 35 -9.77 -16.93 0.91
CA VAL A 35 -9.74 -15.90 -0.15
C VAL A 35 -8.77 -14.78 0.20
N GLU A 36 -8.84 -14.25 1.43
CA GLU A 36 -7.89 -13.22 1.92
C GLU A 36 -6.46 -13.75 1.91
N SER A 37 -6.27 -15.01 2.32
CA SER A 37 -4.94 -15.64 2.34
C SER A 37 -4.31 -15.75 0.95
N GLY A 38 -5.12 -16.10 -0.06
CA GLY A 38 -4.67 -16.19 -1.45
C GLY A 38 -4.24 -14.83 -2.00
N PHE A 39 -5.00 -13.78 -1.69
CA PHE A 39 -4.66 -12.41 -2.07
C PHE A 39 -3.35 -11.95 -1.40
N MET A 40 -3.19 -12.22 -0.10
CA MET A 40 -1.98 -11.89 0.65
C MET A 40 -0.74 -12.64 0.12
N ALA A 41 -0.89 -13.92 -0.23
CA ALA A 41 0.17 -14.71 -0.84
C ALA A 41 0.60 -14.15 -2.20
N HIS A 42 -0.38 -13.75 -3.04
CA HIS A 42 -0.12 -13.11 -4.32
C HIS A 42 0.65 -11.78 -4.15
N LEU A 43 0.20 -10.91 -3.24
CA LEU A 43 0.88 -9.63 -2.96
C LEU A 43 2.31 -9.83 -2.45
N HIS A 44 2.52 -10.80 -1.56
CA HIS A 44 3.85 -11.14 -1.07
C HIS A 44 4.76 -11.62 -2.20
N ALA A 45 4.26 -12.50 -3.09
CA ALA A 45 5.01 -12.98 -4.26
C ALA A 45 5.35 -11.85 -5.25
N ALA A 46 4.49 -10.84 -5.36
CA ALA A 46 4.72 -9.63 -6.16
C ALA A 46 5.64 -8.59 -5.47
N GLY A 47 6.16 -8.87 -4.27
CA GLY A 47 7.11 -8.00 -3.57
C GLY A 47 6.49 -6.87 -2.73
N PHE A 48 5.17 -6.86 -2.54
CA PHE A 48 4.52 -5.89 -1.65
C PHE A 48 4.82 -6.20 -0.18
N PRO A 49 4.95 -5.17 0.69
CA PRO A 49 5.31 -5.33 2.10
C PRO A 49 4.10 -5.78 2.96
N VAL A 50 3.57 -6.96 2.66
CA VAL A 50 2.48 -7.59 3.42
C VAL A 50 3.01 -8.67 4.38
N PRO A 51 2.34 -8.93 5.52
CA PRO A 51 2.62 -10.09 6.34
C PRO A 51 2.58 -11.41 5.54
N ARG A 52 3.59 -12.26 5.71
CA ARG A 52 3.55 -13.62 5.16
C ARG A 52 2.50 -14.45 5.88
N VAL A 53 1.58 -15.04 5.15
CA VAL A 53 0.60 -16.00 5.69
C VAL A 53 1.25 -17.37 5.86
N HIS A 54 1.00 -18.00 7.00
CA HIS A 54 1.49 -19.33 7.35
C HIS A 54 0.38 -20.39 7.28
N HIS A 55 -0.84 -20.03 7.69
CA HIS A 55 -2.00 -20.93 7.71
C HIS A 55 -3.29 -20.12 7.67
N ALA A 56 -4.33 -20.64 7.02
CA ALA A 56 -5.65 -20.03 6.93
C ALA A 56 -6.71 -21.15 7.00
N ALA A 57 -7.61 -21.09 7.98
CA ALA A 57 -8.70 -22.05 8.10
C ALA A 57 -9.88 -21.44 8.86
N GLY A 58 -11.07 -21.49 8.27
CA GLY A 58 -12.25 -20.84 8.85
C GLY A 58 -11.93 -19.38 9.18
N PRO A 59 -12.24 -18.89 10.39
CA PRO A 59 -12.03 -17.48 10.74
C PRO A 59 -10.58 -17.14 11.09
N ASP A 60 -9.69 -18.14 11.08
CA ASP A 60 -8.34 -18.04 11.65
C ASP A 60 -7.29 -17.89 10.56
N LEU A 61 -6.58 -16.76 10.62
CA LEU A 61 -5.46 -16.45 9.74
C LEU A 61 -4.18 -16.29 10.55
N VAL A 62 -3.25 -17.23 10.40
CA VAL A 62 -1.93 -17.20 11.04
C VAL A 62 -0.93 -16.53 10.11
N MET A 63 -0.28 -15.48 10.58
CA MET A 63 0.63 -14.67 9.78
C MET A 63 1.87 -14.23 10.57
N ARG A 64 2.91 -13.82 9.84
CA ARG A 64 4.11 -13.21 10.43
C ARG A 64 3.71 -11.94 11.19
N ARG A 65 4.16 -11.83 12.43
CA ARG A 65 4.08 -10.60 13.22
C ARG A 65 4.99 -9.54 12.61
N VAL A 66 4.42 -8.38 12.30
CA VAL A 66 5.19 -7.23 11.80
C VAL A 66 5.33 -6.23 12.94
N PRO A 67 6.54 -6.06 13.51
CA PRO A 67 6.78 -5.04 14.52
C PRO A 67 6.85 -3.66 13.85
N GLY A 68 6.31 -2.66 14.51
CA GLY A 68 6.40 -1.28 14.03
C GLY A 68 5.33 -0.38 14.65
N PRO A 69 5.51 0.94 14.55
CA PRO A 69 4.46 1.87 14.94
C PRO A 69 3.24 1.62 14.06
N THR A 70 2.06 1.63 14.65
CA THR A 70 0.84 1.82 13.87
C THR A 70 0.87 3.23 13.30
N LEU A 71 0.30 3.41 12.10
CA LEU A 71 0.04 4.75 11.58
C LEU A 71 -1.05 5.38 12.47
N ARG A 72 -0.64 6.06 13.56
CA ARG A 72 -1.53 6.73 14.53
C ARG A 72 -2.17 8.02 13.98
N GLN A 73 -1.83 8.42 12.76
CA GLN A 73 -2.26 9.69 12.21
C GLN A 73 -3.61 9.57 11.49
N PRO A 74 -4.52 10.55 11.64
CA PRO A 74 -5.62 10.72 10.71
C PRO A 74 -5.06 10.70 9.30
N LEU A 75 -5.70 9.97 8.38
CA LEU A 75 -5.24 9.81 7.00
C LEU A 75 -4.85 11.16 6.34
N ALA A 76 -5.50 12.26 6.75
CA ALA A 76 -5.17 13.63 6.35
C ALA A 76 -3.74 14.09 6.72
N ALA A 77 -3.27 13.80 7.93
CA ALA A 77 -1.91 14.14 8.36
C ALA A 77 -0.86 13.26 7.68
N ALA A 78 -1.21 12.01 7.37
CA ALA A 78 -0.33 11.07 6.65
C ALA A 78 -0.44 11.17 5.12
N ALA A 79 -1.37 11.96 4.58
CA ALA A 79 -1.70 11.98 3.15
C ALA A 79 -0.48 12.31 2.28
N GLY A 80 0.34 13.26 2.72
CA GLY A 80 1.57 13.63 2.02
C GLY A 80 2.60 12.50 1.97
N GLU A 81 2.76 11.74 3.06
CA GLU A 81 3.68 10.60 3.08
C GLU A 81 3.17 9.41 2.26
N LEU A 82 1.87 9.14 2.32
CA LEU A 82 1.22 8.11 1.52
C LEU A 82 1.31 8.43 0.02
N MET A 83 1.08 9.70 -0.36
CA MET A 83 1.25 10.14 -1.74
C MET A 83 2.70 9.95 -2.21
N ARG A 84 3.69 10.34 -1.40
CA ARG A 84 5.11 10.10 -1.72
C ARG A 84 5.43 8.61 -1.87
N ALA A 85 4.91 7.76 -0.99
CA ALA A 85 5.11 6.31 -1.07
C ALA A 85 4.46 5.72 -2.34
N TYR A 86 3.24 6.13 -2.65
CA TYR A 86 2.53 5.73 -3.87
C TYR A 86 3.30 6.14 -5.12
N LEU A 87 3.71 7.41 -5.24
CA LEU A 87 4.49 7.92 -6.38
C LEU A 87 5.81 7.17 -6.57
N ARG A 88 6.49 6.79 -5.48
CA ARG A 88 7.69 5.93 -5.54
C ARG A 88 7.37 4.52 -6.05
N ALA A 89 6.24 3.94 -5.64
CA ALA A 89 5.84 2.60 -6.05
C ALA A 89 5.41 2.55 -7.52
N ILE A 90 4.73 3.59 -8.02
CA ILE A 90 4.26 3.67 -9.41
C ILE A 90 5.27 4.34 -10.36
N ARG A 91 6.53 4.48 -9.94
CA ARG A 91 7.55 5.29 -10.61
C ARG A 91 7.75 4.92 -12.09
N GLY A 92 7.72 3.64 -12.42
CA GLY A 92 7.82 3.17 -13.81
C GLY A 92 6.60 3.49 -14.68
N HIS A 93 5.44 3.77 -14.07
CA HIS A 93 4.23 4.18 -14.77
C HIS A 93 4.12 5.70 -14.92
N ALA A 94 4.67 6.48 -13.98
CA ALA A 94 4.59 7.93 -13.99
C ALA A 94 5.38 8.57 -15.15
N GLU A 95 6.57 8.05 -15.47
CA GLU A 95 7.39 8.57 -16.57
C GLU A 95 6.70 8.47 -17.95
N PRO A 96 6.12 7.33 -18.36
CA PRO A 96 5.31 7.23 -19.57
C PRO A 96 4.13 8.21 -19.60
N LEU A 97 3.47 8.43 -18.46
CA LEU A 97 2.32 9.34 -18.36
C LEU A 97 2.74 10.81 -18.53
N VAL A 98 3.84 11.22 -17.88
CA VAL A 98 4.38 12.58 -18.02
C VAL A 98 4.88 12.82 -19.45
N ALA A 99 5.54 11.82 -20.06
CA ALA A 99 5.96 11.88 -21.46
C ALA A 99 4.76 12.03 -22.42
N GLY A 100 3.69 11.26 -22.18
CA GLY A 100 2.45 11.37 -22.95
C GLY A 100 1.79 12.74 -22.84
N VAL A 101 1.71 13.30 -21.62
CA VAL A 101 1.17 14.66 -21.41
C VAL A 101 2.04 15.72 -22.06
N ALA A 102 3.37 15.61 -21.97
CA ALA A 102 4.29 16.54 -22.62
C ALA A 102 4.15 16.51 -24.15
N ALA A 103 3.97 15.33 -24.75
CA ALA A 103 3.73 15.18 -26.18
C ALA A 103 2.41 15.86 -26.61
N ILE A 104 1.31 15.62 -25.89
CA ILE A 104 0.01 16.24 -26.16
C ILE A 104 0.11 17.78 -26.05
N ARG A 105 0.78 18.29 -25.02
CA ARG A 105 0.98 19.73 -24.83
C ARG A 105 1.90 20.33 -25.90
N GLY A 106 2.89 19.58 -26.37
CA GLY A 106 3.79 19.97 -27.45
C GLY A 106 3.09 20.18 -28.80
N THR A 107 1.94 19.53 -29.01
CA THR A 107 1.12 19.70 -30.22
C THR A 107 -0.08 20.63 -29.99
N ASN A 108 -0.23 21.24 -28.81
CA ASN A 108 -1.39 22.07 -28.51
C ASN A 108 -1.29 23.44 -29.21
N PRO A 109 -2.18 23.76 -30.17
CA PRO A 109 -2.13 25.01 -30.93
C PRO A 109 -2.42 26.26 -30.09
N THR A 110 -2.91 26.11 -28.86
CA THR A 110 -3.16 27.25 -27.95
C THR A 110 -1.95 27.64 -27.10
N LEU A 111 -0.88 26.85 -27.08
CA LEU A 111 0.35 27.24 -26.40
C LEU A 111 1.18 28.19 -27.28
N GLY A 112 1.62 29.29 -26.68
CA GLY A 112 2.57 30.20 -27.30
C GLY A 112 3.99 29.62 -27.35
N ARG A 113 4.85 30.20 -28.19
CA ARG A 113 6.27 29.79 -28.30
C ARG A 113 7.03 29.80 -26.98
N ALA A 114 6.77 30.81 -26.14
CA ALA A 114 7.40 30.93 -24.83
C ALA A 114 6.95 29.79 -23.88
N GLU A 115 5.69 29.39 -23.95
CA GLU A 115 5.15 28.30 -23.12
C GLU A 115 5.65 26.93 -23.59
N HIS A 116 5.76 26.71 -24.90
CA HIS A 116 6.39 25.51 -25.46
C HIS A 116 7.84 25.35 -24.99
N ALA A 117 8.60 26.45 -24.92
CA ALA A 117 9.99 26.42 -24.46
C ALA A 117 10.14 26.01 -22.98
N LEU A 118 9.07 26.13 -22.18
CA LEU A 118 9.06 25.74 -20.77
C LEU A 118 8.71 24.27 -20.55
N LEU A 119 8.17 23.56 -21.54
CA LEU A 119 7.73 22.17 -21.38
C LEU A 119 8.84 21.22 -20.89
N PRO A 120 10.09 21.26 -21.41
CA PRO A 120 11.16 20.41 -20.90
C PRO A 120 11.47 20.65 -19.42
N ALA A 121 11.49 21.92 -19.00
CA ALA A 121 11.75 22.30 -17.62
C ALA A 121 10.59 21.90 -16.69
N ALA A 122 9.34 22.06 -17.14
CA ALA A 122 8.15 21.63 -16.41
C ALA A 122 8.10 20.11 -16.23
N THR A 123 8.40 19.34 -17.28
CA THR A 123 8.52 17.88 -17.19
C THR A 123 9.63 17.47 -16.22
N ALA A 124 10.78 18.13 -16.27
CA ALA A 124 11.87 17.89 -15.35
C ALA A 124 11.49 18.19 -13.89
N LEU A 125 10.73 19.25 -13.61
CA LEU A 125 10.26 19.54 -12.25
C LEU A 125 9.36 18.44 -11.70
N VAL A 126 8.44 17.92 -12.52
CA VAL A 126 7.50 16.86 -12.11
C VAL A 126 8.21 15.52 -11.91
N THR A 127 9.24 15.22 -12.71
CA THR A 127 10.04 13.99 -12.56
C THR A 127 11.18 14.10 -11.56
N ALA A 128 11.64 15.32 -11.23
CA ALA A 128 12.71 15.59 -10.26
C ALA A 128 12.21 15.88 -8.84
N ALA A 129 10.92 16.14 -8.64
CA ALA A 129 10.28 16.13 -7.32
C ALA A 129 10.32 14.70 -6.75
N ARG A 130 11.45 14.38 -6.13
CA ARG A 130 11.86 13.08 -5.59
C ARG A 130 11.36 12.86 -4.17
#